data_AF-A0A0V0J1Y4-F1
#
_entry.id   AF-A0A0V0J1Y4-F1
#
_cell.length_a   1.000
_cell.length_b   1.000
_cell.length_c   1.000
_cell.angle_alpha   90.00
_cell.angle_beta   90.00
_cell.angle_gamma   90.00
#
_symmetry.space_group_name_H-M   'P 1'
#
loop_
_entity.id
_entity.type
_entity.pdbx_description
1 polymer ?
#
loop_
_entity_poly.entity_id
_entity_poly.type
_entity_poly.pdbx_seq_one_letter_code
_entity_poly.pdbx_strand_id
1 'polypeptide(L)'
;VKHNAQIIQLFLSTLLSLMKWKRNIARASMSGAVPVLLDLFLDVHRCDLRCRRIQIQLLSLSCLQHLTEFRSGRKAILAAGGLFALFAVCAGFVGPSPT
;
A
#
# COMPACT_ATOMS: atom_id res chain seq x y z
N VAL A 1 -3.03 15.58 3.79
CA VAL A 1 -3.82 14.32 3.85
C VAL A 1 -5.24 14.48 4.44
N LYS A 2 -5.50 15.32 5.47
CA LYS A 2 -6.86 15.46 6.06
C LYS A 2 -7.96 15.85 5.05
N HIS A 3 -7.66 16.70 4.06
CA HIS A 3 -8.65 17.19 3.08
C HIS A 3 -8.92 16.24 1.90
N ASN A 4 -8.06 15.25 1.64
CA ASN A 4 -8.15 14.44 0.40
C ASN A 4 -8.39 12.95 0.67
N ALA A 5 -8.76 12.56 1.88
CA ALA A 5 -8.93 11.16 2.24
C ALA A 5 -9.94 10.43 1.35
N GLN A 6 -11.08 11.06 1.06
CA GLN A 6 -12.11 10.52 0.15
C GLN A 6 -11.59 10.36 -1.28
N ILE A 7 -10.83 11.34 -1.77
CA ILE A 7 -10.23 11.30 -3.11
C ILE A 7 -9.20 10.16 -3.19
N ILE A 8 -8.36 9.99 -2.16
CA ILE A 8 -7.38 8.90 -2.09
C ILE A 8 -8.10 7.55 -2.08
N GLN A 9 -9.17 7.40 -1.30
CA GLN A 9 -9.98 6.19 -1.29
C GLN A 9 -10.58 5.89 -2.68
N LEU A 10 -11.08 6.90 -3.37
CA LEU A 10 -11.62 6.77 -4.72
C LEU A 10 -10.54 6.32 -5.72
N PHE A 11 -9.34 6.91 -5.66
CA PHE A 11 -8.24 6.51 -6.53
C PHE A 11 -7.79 5.08 -6.26
N LEU A 12 -7.66 4.67 -5.00
CA LEU A 12 -7.30 3.30 -4.65
C LEU A 12 -8.38 2.30 -5.08
N SER A 13 -9.66 2.65 -4.93
CA SER A 13 -10.78 1.80 -5.38
C SER A 13 -10.78 1.64 -6.90
N THR A 14 -10.50 2.73 -7.62
CA THR A 14 -10.33 2.72 -9.08
C THR A 14 -9.13 1.87 -9.48
N LEU A 15 -7.98 2.05 -8.81
CA LEU A 15 -6.77 1.28 -9.07
C LEU A 15 -6.99 -0.22 -8.86
N LEU A 16 -7.63 -0.60 -7.75
CA LEU A 16 -7.98 -1.98 -7.44
C LEU A 16 -8.90 -2.58 -8.52
N SER A 17 -9.87 -1.80 -9.01
CA SER A 17 -10.74 -2.21 -10.11
C SER A 17 -9.95 -2.45 -11.41
N LEU A 18 -8.95 -1.62 -11.70
CA LEU A 18 -8.04 -1.80 -12.84
C LEU A 18 -7.11 -3.01 -12.66
N MET A 19 -6.77 -3.38 -11.43
CA MET A 19 -5.95 -4.56 -11.15
C MET A 19 -6.68 -5.89 -11.39
N LYS A 20 -7.98 -5.91 -11.72
CA LYS A 20 -8.67 -7.14 -12.14
C LYS A 20 -8.06 -7.80 -13.39
N TRP A 21 -7.31 -7.04 -14.19
CA TRP A 21 -6.67 -7.56 -15.40
C TRP A 21 -5.16 -7.74 -15.22
N LYS A 22 -4.68 -8.96 -15.46
CA LYS A 22 -3.26 -9.35 -15.36
C LYS A 22 -2.28 -8.40 -16.06
N ARG A 23 -2.63 -7.86 -17.25
CA ARG A 23 -1.79 -6.89 -17.97
C ARG A 23 -1.61 -5.58 -17.19
N ASN A 24 -2.64 -5.14 -16.47
CA ASN A 24 -2.57 -3.93 -15.65
C ASN A 24 -1.70 -4.16 -14.42
N ILE A 25 -1.82 -5.32 -13.77
CA ILE A 25 -0.94 -5.68 -12.64
C ILE A 25 0.53 -5.73 -13.07
N ALA A 26 0.83 -6.35 -14.22
CA ALA A 26 2.18 -6.40 -14.75
C ALA A 26 2.75 -4.99 -15.02
N ARG A 27 1.97 -4.12 -15.68
CA ARG A 27 2.36 -2.71 -15.90
C ARG A 27 2.60 -1.97 -14.58
N ALA A 28 1.64 -2.03 -13.65
CA ALA A 28 1.76 -1.38 -12.35
C ALA A 28 2.99 -1.86 -11.56
N SER A 29 3.25 -3.16 -11.56
CA SER A 29 4.43 -3.75 -10.92
C SER A 29 5.75 -3.25 -11.52
N MET A 30 5.82 -3.10 -12.85
CA MET A 30 7.00 -2.58 -13.54
C MET A 30 7.16 -1.06 -13.37
N SER A 31 6.05 -0.34 -13.19
CA SER A 31 6.04 1.11 -13.00
C SER A 31 6.23 1.55 -11.54
N GLY A 32 6.65 0.65 -10.64
CA GLY A 32 6.94 1.00 -9.24
C GLY A 32 5.71 1.18 -8.35
N ALA A 33 4.57 0.57 -8.67
CA ALA A 33 3.38 0.67 -7.82
C ALA A 33 3.60 0.11 -6.40
N VAL A 34 4.45 -0.90 -6.24
CA VAL A 34 4.70 -1.56 -4.94
C VAL A 34 5.27 -0.60 -3.89
N PRO A 35 6.42 0.08 -4.09
CA PRO A 35 6.95 1.01 -3.10
C PRO A 35 5.96 2.15 -2.79
N VAL A 36 5.28 2.70 -3.81
CA VAL A 36 4.29 3.77 -3.62
C VAL A 36 3.12 3.35 -2.72
N LEU A 37 2.56 2.16 -2.95
CA LEU A 37 1.44 1.66 -2.15
C LEU A 37 1.87 1.26 -0.75
N LEU A 38 3.10 0.74 -0.59
CA LEU A 38 3.67 0.40 0.70
C LEU A 38 3.90 1.66 1.54
N ASP A 39 4.52 2.70 0.98
CA ASP A 39 4.74 3.98 1.67
C ASP A 39 3.41 4.63 2.07
N LEU A 40 2.43 4.65 1.16
CA LEU A 40 1.08 5.16 1.47
C LEU A 40 0.45 4.41 2.64
N PHE A 41 0.53 3.08 2.64
CA PHE A 41 0.01 2.27 3.73
C PHE A 41 0.70 2.62 5.06
N LEU A 42 2.04 2.64 5.06
CA LEU A 42 2.82 2.93 6.26
C LEU A 42 2.53 4.32 6.80
N ASP A 43 2.58 5.36 5.97
CA ASP A 43 2.33 6.74 6.36
C ASP A 43 0.93 6.95 6.94
N VAL A 44 -0.08 6.35 6.29
CA VAL A 44 -1.45 6.41 6.79
C VAL A 44 -1.54 5.68 8.13
N HIS A 45 -0.95 4.49 8.24
CA HIS A 45 -0.95 3.71 9.47
C HIS A 45 -0.30 4.49 10.63
N ARG A 46 0.86 5.13 10.40
CA ARG A 46 1.56 5.93 11.44
C ARG A 46 0.69 7.09 11.94
N CYS A 47 -0.03 7.73 11.03
CA CYS A 47 -0.81 8.94 11.33
C CYS A 47 -2.24 8.65 11.81
N ASP A 48 -2.74 7.42 11.70
CA ASP A 48 -4.15 7.09 11.92
C ASP A 48 -4.43 6.50 13.31
N LEU A 49 -3.99 7.22 14.35
CA LEU A 49 -4.12 6.85 15.76
C LEU A 49 -5.57 6.64 16.25
N ARG A 50 -6.56 7.07 15.45
CA ARG A 50 -8.00 6.95 15.77
C ARG A 50 -8.75 6.10 14.74
N CYS A 51 -8.04 5.34 13.91
CA CYS A 51 -8.61 4.46 12.88
C CYS A 51 -9.62 5.14 11.93
N ARG A 52 -9.45 6.45 11.66
CA ARG A 52 -10.35 7.24 10.80
C ARG A 52 -10.07 7.05 9.32
N ARG A 53 -8.95 6.44 8.96
CA ARG A 53 -8.47 6.23 7.58
C ARG A 53 -8.23 4.76 7.28
N ILE A 54 -8.84 3.86 8.05
CA ILE A 54 -8.70 2.40 7.90
C ILE A 54 -8.98 1.92 6.47
N GLN A 55 -9.94 2.53 5.77
CA GLN A 55 -10.26 2.19 4.38
C GLN A 55 -9.10 2.46 3.41
N ILE A 56 -8.31 3.52 3.63
CA ILE A 56 -7.12 3.79 2.80
C ILE A 56 -6.07 2.70 3.06
N GLN A 57 -5.89 2.30 4.32
CA GLN A 57 -4.97 1.22 4.69
C GLN A 57 -5.38 -0.11 4.03
N LEU A 58 -6.66 -0.49 4.15
CA LEU A 58 -7.20 -1.73 3.58
C LEU A 58 -7.07 -1.75 2.05
N LEU A 59 -7.46 -0.69 1.36
CA LEU A 59 -7.37 -0.64 -0.11
C LEU A 59 -5.91 -0.67 -0.60
N SER A 60 -4.99 -0.02 0.12
CA SER A 60 -3.56 -0.07 -0.20
C SER A 60 -3.01 -1.49 -0.07
N LEU A 61 -3.36 -2.17 1.03
CA LEU A 61 -3.00 -3.58 1.26
C LEU A 61 -3.62 -4.51 0.20
N SER A 62 -4.88 -4.31 -0.19
CA SER A 62 -5.51 -5.10 -1.26
C SER A 62 -4.79 -4.93 -2.60
N CYS A 63 -4.38 -3.71 -2.94
CA CYS A 63 -3.58 -3.46 -4.15
C CYS A 63 -2.22 -4.18 -4.07
N LEU A 64 -1.55 -4.13 -2.92
CA LEU A 64 -0.30 -4.86 -2.69
C LEU A 64 -0.50 -6.38 -2.82
N GLN A 65 -1.57 -6.94 -2.27
CA GLN A 65 -1.90 -8.36 -2.40
C GLN A 65 -2.00 -8.76 -3.88
N HIS A 66 -2.79 -8.05 -4.68
CA HIS A 66 -2.90 -8.30 -6.13
C HIS A 66 -1.55 -8.20 -6.85
N LEU A 67 -0.71 -7.22 -6.52
CA LEU A 67 0.63 -7.11 -7.09
C LEU A 67 1.49 -8.34 -6.75
N THR A 68 1.42 -8.82 -5.51
CA THR A 68 2.23 -9.95 -5.03
C THR A 68 1.78 -11.34 -5.50
N GLU A 69 0.62 -11.47 -6.13
CA GLU A 69 0.26 -12.68 -6.88
C GLU A 69 1.25 -12.94 -8.03
N PHE A 70 1.94 -11.91 -8.51
CA PHE A 70 2.88 -11.97 -9.63
C PHE A 70 4.33 -11.98 -9.17
N ARG A 71 5.20 -12.68 -9.93
CA ARG A 71 6.63 -12.79 -9.64
C ARG A 71 7.31 -11.41 -9.55
N SER A 72 6.95 -10.49 -10.44
CA SER A 72 7.51 -9.13 -10.45
C SER A 72 7.12 -8.36 -9.18
N GLY A 73 5.86 -8.47 -8.74
CA GLY A 73 5.40 -7.82 -7.51
C GLY A 73 6.05 -8.41 -6.26
N ARG A 74 6.24 -9.75 -6.21
CA ARG A 74 7.01 -10.40 -5.13
C ARG A 74 8.45 -9.91 -5.05
N LYS A 75 9.13 -9.78 -6.19
CA LYS A 75 10.49 -9.22 -6.23
C LYS A 75 10.50 -7.77 -5.76
N ALA A 76 9.54 -6.96 -6.23
CA ALA A 76 9.44 -5.57 -5.86
C ALA A 76 9.14 -5.36 -4.37
N ILE A 77 8.26 -6.17 -3.76
CA ILE A 77 7.93 -6.02 -2.33
C ILE A 77 9.09 -6.45 -1.43
N LEU A 78 9.86 -7.47 -1.84
CA LEU A 78 11.09 -7.86 -1.14
C LEU A 78 12.16 -6.76 -1.26
N ALA A 79 12.36 -6.22 -2.47
CA ALA A 79 13.32 -5.14 -2.70
C ALA A 79 12.97 -3.85 -1.93
N ALA A 80 11.68 -3.58 -1.74
CA ALA A 80 11.20 -2.45 -0.94
C ALA A 80 11.24 -2.69 0.59
N GLY A 81 11.75 -3.84 1.06
CA GLY A 81 11.75 -4.18 2.49
C GLY A 81 10.35 -4.43 3.07
N GLY A 82 9.36 -4.71 2.21
CA GLY A 82 7.95 -4.78 2.59
C GLY A 82 7.63 -5.88 3.61
N LEU A 83 8.36 -7.00 3.61
CA LEU A 83 8.16 -8.04 4.63
C LEU A 83 8.48 -7.52 6.04
N PHE A 84 9.61 -6.83 6.20
CA PHE A 84 10.01 -6.24 7.48
C PHE A 84 9.07 -5.11 7.89
N ALA A 85 8.66 -4.27 6.94
CA ALA A 85 7.72 -3.18 7.21
C ALA A 85 6.35 -3.68 7.66
N LEU A 86 5.79 -4.69 6.98
CA LEU A 86 4.51 -5.29 7.36
C LEU A 86 4.61 -6.02 8.71
N PHE A 87 5.70 -6.74 8.96
CA PHE A 87 5.94 -7.39 10.25
C PHE A 87 6.04 -6.37 11.39
N ALA A 88 6.75 -5.25 11.17
CA ALA A 88 6.88 -4.17 12.14
C ALA A 88 5.51 -3.60 12.54
N VAL A 89 4.60 -3.42 11.58
CA VAL A 89 3.22 -2.99 11.86
C VAL A 89 2.50 -4.01 12.77
N CYS A 90 2.60 -5.31 12.49
CA CYS A 90 2.01 -6.34 13.34
C CYS A 90 2.62 -6.38 14.76
N ALA A 91 3.92 -6.09 14.87
CA ALA A 91 4.63 -6.02 16.14
C ALA A 91 4.33 -4.74 16.95
N GLY A 92 3.53 -3.81 16.41
CA GLY A 92 3.29 -2.50 17.02
C GLY A 92 4.45 -1.52 16.88
N PHE A 93 5.49 -1.88 16.10
CA PHE A 93 6.61 -1.00 15.79
C PHE A 93 6.26 -0.10 14.60
N VAL A 94 5.73 1.07 14.92
CA VAL A 94 5.65 2.18 13.98
C VAL A 94 6.94 2.97 14.20
N GLY A 95 7.87 2.95 13.22
CA GLY A 95 9.21 3.56 13.33
C GLY A 95 9.24 5.00 13.88
N PRO A 96 10.44 5.52 14.22
CA PRO A 96 10.56 6.76 15.00
C PRO A 96 9.77 7.91 14.38
N SER A 97 9.15 8.70 15.25
CA SER A 97 8.40 9.92 14.89
C SER A 97 9.22 10.78 13.94
N PRO A 98 8.64 11.32 12.84
CA PRO A 98 9.35 12.29 12.03
C PRO A 98 9.66 13.53 12.89
N THR A 99 10.94 13.89 12.95
CA THR A 99 11.46 15.13 13.56
C THR A 99 10.96 16.36 12.81
#